data_AF-A0A453ICM0-F1
#
_entry.id   AF-A0A453ICM0-F1
#
_cell.length_a   1.000
_cell.length_b   1.000
_cell.length_c   1.000
_cell.angle_alpha   90.00
_cell.angle_beta   90.00
_cell.angle_gamma   90.00
#
_symmetry.space_group_name_H-M   'P 1'
#
loop_
_entity.id
_entity.type
_entity.pdbx_description
1 polymer ?
#
loop_
_entity_poly.entity_id
_entity_poly.type
_entity_poly.pdbx_seq_one_letter_code
_entity_poly.pdbx_strand_id
1 'polypeptide(L)' 'MTFRMSMEECMEALSKRADVQPVVTSTVWKELEKENKEFFDSYNKQLRSEGRSSSNSSSDSSS' A
#
# COMPACT_ATOMS: atom_id res chain seq x y z
N MET A 1 13.23 9.80 -2.80
CA MET A 1 12.79 8.39 -2.85
C MET A 1 11.49 8.28 -2.08
N THR A 2 10.35 8.20 -2.78
CA THR A 2 9.06 7.87 -2.18
C THR A 2 8.87 6.37 -2.33
N PHE A 3 8.96 5.61 -1.25
CA PHE A 3 8.58 4.20 -1.24
C PHE A 3 7.06 4.12 -1.31
N ARG A 4 6.54 3.46 -2.35
CA ARG A 4 5.10 3.24 -2.55
C ARG A 4 4.70 1.96 -1.84
N MET A 5 4.45 2.07 -0.55
CA MET A 5 4.02 0.97 0.29
C MET A 5 2.52 1.05 0.56
N SER A 6 1.84 -0.09 0.53
CA SER A 6 0.51 -0.19 1.12
C SER A 6 0.60 0.05 2.63
N MET A 7 -0.56 0.32 3.26
CA MET A 7 -0.64 0.42 4.71
C MET A 7 -0.11 -0.86 5.39
N GLU A 8 -0.40 -2.04 4.84
CA GLU A 8 0.07 -3.31 5.40
C GLU A 8 1.60 -3.44 5.30
N GLU A 9 2.18 -3.12 4.14
CA GLU A 9 3.63 -3.15 3.95
C GLU A 9 4.34 -2.16 4.88
N CYS A 10 3.74 -0.99 5.09
CA CYS A 10 4.27 0.00 6.01
C CYS A 10 4.21 -0.49 7.47
N MET A 11 3.12 -1.14 7.87
CA MET A 11 2.97 -1.76 9.19
C MET A 11 4.00 -2.88 9.40
N GLU A 12 4.18 -3.77 8.42
CA GLU A 12 5.14 -4.87 8.51
C GLU A 12 6.58 -4.35 8.56
N ALA A 13 6.93 -3.38 7.72
CA ALA A 13 8.27 -2.80 7.69
C ALA A 13 8.62 -2.09 9.00
N LEU A 14 7.70 -1.30 9.56
CA LEU A 14 7.91 -0.58 10.82
C LEU A 14 7.93 -1.53 12.01
N SER A 15 7.08 -2.56 12.02
CA SER A 15 7.11 -3.59 13.05
C SER A 15 8.44 -4.36 13.03
N LYS A 16 8.92 -4.79 11.87
CA LYS A 16 10.18 -5.55 11.77
C LYS A 16 11.44 -4.72 12.02
N ARG A 17 11.47 -3.46 11.60
CA ARG A 17 12.69 -2.62 11.64
C ARG A 17 12.80 -1.75 12.87
N ALA A 18 11.68 -1.42 13.51
CA ALA A 18 11.62 -0.46 14.60
C ALA A 18 10.75 -0.93 15.78
N ASP A 19 10.29 -2.18 15.78
CA ASP A 19 9.43 -2.76 16.83
C ASP A 19 8.17 -1.92 17.13
N VAL A 20 7.69 -1.20 16.12
CA VAL A 20 6.48 -0.39 16.24
C VAL A 20 5.27 -1.31 16.16
N GLN A 21 4.39 -1.23 17.16
CA GLN A 21 3.18 -2.05 17.16
C GLN A 21 2.30 -1.71 15.95
N PRO A 22 1.79 -2.70 15.22
CA PRO A 22 0.96 -2.47 14.03
C PRO A 22 -0.25 -1.57 14.29
N VAL A 23 -0.83 -1.62 15.49
CA VAL A 23 -1.94 -0.75 15.90
C VAL A 23 -1.56 0.73 15.83
N VAL A 24 -0.36 1.11 16.28
CA VAL A 24 0.14 2.49 16.29
C VAL A 24 0.26 2.99 14.85
N THR A 25 0.92 2.22 13.98
CA THR A 25 1.04 2.55 12.56
C THR A 25 -0.33 2.67 11.90
N SER A 26 -1.28 1.78 12.23
CA SER A 26 -2.63 1.82 11.66
C SER A 26 -3.41 3.07 12.06
N THR A 27 -3.25 3.51 13.30
CA THR A 27 -3.93 4.71 13.82
C THR A 27 -3.36 5.96 13.18
N VAL A 28 -2.03 6.09 13.14
CA VAL A 28 -1.36 7.23 12.52
C VAL A 28 -1.68 7.30 11.02
N TRP A 29 -1.66 6.16 10.32
CA TRP A 29 -1.98 6.12 8.89
C TRP A 29 -3.40 6.63 8.61
N LYS A 30 -4.40 6.17 9.38
CA LYS A 30 -5.79 6.59 9.22
C LYS A 30 -6.00 8.08 9.49
N GLU A 31 -5.36 8.62 10.52
CA GLU A 31 -5.42 10.07 10.79
C GLU A 31 -4.73 10.87 9.67
N LEU A 32 -3.58 10.40 9.17
CA LEU A 32 -2.90 11.04 8.03
C LEU A 32 -3.75 11.02 6.76
N GLU A 33 -4.42 9.91 6.46
CA GLU A 33 -5.33 9.76 5.31
C GLU A 33 -6.53 10.70 5.42
N LYS A 34 -7.06 10.86 6.63
CA LYS A 34 -8.18 11.77 6.90
C LYS A 34 -7.78 13.25 6.76
N GLU A 35 -6.61 13.63 7.26
CA GLU A 35 -6.10 15.01 7.21
C GLU A 35 -5.54 15.39 5.82
N ASN A 36 -5.03 14.42 5.05
CA ASN A 36 -4.33 14.65 3.77
C ASN A 36 -5.00 13.90 2.60
N LYS A 37 -6.32 13.98 2.48
CA LYS A 37 -7.11 13.20 1.51
C LYS A 37 -6.60 13.29 0.07
N GLU A 38 -6.33 14.48 -0.45
CA GLU A 38 -5.89 14.66 -1.84
C GLU A 38 -4.55 13.97 -2.14
N PHE A 39 -3.64 13.98 -1.15
CA PHE A 39 -2.38 13.26 -1.24
C PHE A 39 -2.62 11.75 -1.27
N PHE A 40 -3.41 11.23 -0.34
CA PHE A 40 -3.68 9.79 -0.24
C PHE A 40 -4.51 9.26 -1.41
N ASP A 41 -5.42 10.05 -1.98
CA ASP A 41 -6.15 9.68 -3.20
C ASP A 41 -5.19 9.50 -4.38
N SER A 42 -4.26 10.45 -4.55
CA SER A 42 -3.23 10.39 -5.59
C SER A 42 -2.24 9.24 -5.35
N TYR A 43 -1.82 9.06 -4.10
CA TYR A 43 -0.92 8.00 -3.66
C TYR A 43 -1.54 6.61 -3.91
N ASN A 44 -2.79 6.40 -3.49
CA ASN A 44 -3.52 5.14 -3.65
C ASN A 44 -3.84 4.87 -5.13
N LYS A 45 -4.13 5.90 -5.93
CA LYS A 45 -4.32 5.75 -7.38
C LYS A 45 -3.04 5.24 -8.06
N GLN A 46 -1.88 5.76 -7.65
CA GLN A 46 -0.58 5.34 -8.19
C GLN A 46 -0.19 3.93 -7.68
N LEU A 47 -0.41 3.62 -6.41
CA LEU A 47 -0.20 2.28 -5.85
C LEU A 47 -0.99 1.21 -6.61
N ARG A 48 -2.27 1.48 -6.92
CA ARG A 48 -3.11 0.59 -7.75
C ARG A 48 -2.62 0.43 -9.18
N SER A 49 -1.97 1.44 -9.75
CA SER A 49 -1.38 1.36 -11.09
C SER A 49 -0.08 0.55 -11.12
N GLU A 50 0.70 0.60 -10.04
CA GLU A 50 1.95 -0.16 -9.89
C GLU A 50 1.69 -1.63 -9.52
N GLY A 51 0.58 -1.93 -8.84
CA GLY A 51 0.14 -3.29 -8.49
C GLY A 51 -0.45 -4.14 -9.64
N ARG A 52 -0.42 -3.69 -10.90
CA ARG A 52 -1.01 -4.40 -12.06
C ARG A 52 -0.03 -5.26 -12.88
N SER A 53 1.13 -5.65 -12.34
CA SER A 53 2.01 -6.66 -12.97
C SER A 53 1.81 -8.08 -12.47
N SER A 54 0.65 -8.41 -11.90
CA SER A 54 0.27 -9.79 -11.58
C SER A 54 -1.20 -10.05 -11.92
N SER A 55 -1.56 -9.82 -13.19
CA SER A 55 -2.79 -10.39 -13.75
C SER A 55 -2.40 -11.71 -14.42
N ASN A 56 -2.67 -12.82 -13.74
CA ASN A 56 -2.59 -14.16 -14.29
C ASN A 56 -3.61 -14.29 -15.44
N SER A 57 -3.19 -14.06 -16.69
CA SER A 57 -3.94 -14.46 -17.87
C SER A 57 -3.44 -15.83 -18.33
N SER A 58 -3.88 -16.88 -17.65
CA SER A 58 -3.94 -18.22 -18.22
C SER A 58 -5.17 -18.28 -19.13
N SER A 59 -5.03 -17.74 -20.34
CA SER A 59 -5.98 -18.02 -21.42
C SER A 59 -5.48 -19.28 -22.13
N ASP A 60 -6.09 -20.40 -21.78
CA ASP A 60 -5.95 -21.69 -22.45
C ASP A 60 -6.21 -21.52 -23.96
N SER A 61 -5.19 -21.82 -24.76
CA SER A 61 -5.25 -21.78 -26.21
C SER A 61 -6.01 -22.99 -26.74
N SER A 62 -7.26 -22.80 -27.11
CA SER A 62 -7.96 -23.74 -27.99
C SER A 62 -7.82 -23.30 -29.45
N SER A 63 -6.95 -23.98 -30.22
CA SER A 63 -7.08 -24.29 -31.66
C SER A 63 -5.95 -25.22 -32.09
#